data_AF-A0A967N0E2-F1
#
_entry.id   AF-A0A967N0E2-F1
#
_cell.length_a   1.000
_cell.length_b   1.000
_cell.length_c   1.000
_cell.angle_alpha   90.00
_cell.angle_beta   90.00
_cell.angle_gamma   90.00
#
_symmetry.space_group_name_H-M   'P 1'
#
loop_
_entity.id
_entity.type
_entity.pdbx_description
1 polymer ?
#
loop_
_entity_poly.entity_id
_entity_poly.type
_entity_poly.pdbx_seq_one_letter_code
_entity_poly.pdbx_strand_id
1 'polypeptide(L)'
;RSSDIVARIGGDEFAILALRADSSNGAPIINRINSFIHKDNRENNLFKLSLSIGVARYEPGETKSIQDLVQIADKSLYEVKREKYSSMNQSKN
;
A
#
# COMPACT_ATOMS: atom_id res chain seq x y z
N ARG A 1 -3.83 -3.74 -13.76
CA ARG A 1 -4.70 -4.29 -14.82
C ARG A 1 -5.30 -3.10 -15.55
N SER A 2 -5.93 -3.25 -16.72
CA SER A 2 -6.51 -2.09 -17.44
C SER A 2 -7.69 -1.44 -16.70
N SER A 3 -8.35 -2.18 -15.80
CA SER A 3 -9.49 -1.71 -14.99
C SER A 3 -9.10 -1.03 -13.68
N ASP A 4 -7.84 -1.09 -13.26
CA ASP A 4 -7.42 -0.49 -11.98
C ASP A 4 -7.08 0.98 -12.23
N ILE A 5 -7.53 1.87 -11.35
CA ILE A 5 -7.19 3.29 -11.43
C ILE A 5 -6.00 3.54 -10.52
N VAL A 6 -4.96 4.17 -11.06
CA VAL A 6 -3.77 4.58 -10.32
C VAL A 6 -3.70 6.10 -10.34
N ALA A 7 -3.55 6.71 -9.17
CA ALA A 7 -3.44 8.16 -9.04
C ALA A 7 -2.26 8.54 -8.13
N ARG A 8 -1.60 9.64 -8.45
CA ARG A 8 -0.67 10.33 -7.55
C ARG A 8 -1.47 11.36 -6.77
N ILE A 9 -1.45 11.28 -5.45
CA ILE A 9 -2.23 12.17 -4.57
C ILE A 9 -1.42 13.45 -4.29
N GLY A 10 -0.11 13.31 -4.09
CA GLY A 10 0.82 14.40 -3.85
C GLY A 10 2.18 13.86 -3.42
N GLY A 11 3.26 14.62 -3.60
CA GLY A 11 4.60 14.18 -3.15
C GLY A 11 4.96 12.77 -3.64
N ASP A 12 5.28 11.88 -2.72
CA ASP A 12 5.55 10.45 -2.93
C ASP A 12 4.35 9.53 -2.63
N GLU A 13 3.15 10.11 -2.48
CA GLU A 13 1.91 9.40 -2.14
C GLU A 13 1.11 9.02 -3.38
N PHE A 14 0.71 7.73 -3.43
CA PHE A 14 -0.04 7.13 -4.52
C PHE A 14 -1.23 6.35 -3.98
N ALA A 15 -2.32 6.34 -4.74
CA ALA A 15 -3.51 5.54 -4.47
C ALA A 15 -3.81 4.61 -5.65
N ILE A 16 -4.30 3.40 -5.34
CA ILE A 16 -4.74 2.42 -6.32
C ILE A 16 -6.16 2.00 -5.98
N LEU A 17 -7.11 2.30 -6.87
CA LEU A 17 -8.47 1.77 -6.79
C LEU A 17 -8.57 0.49 -7.62
N ALA A 18 -8.66 -0.63 -6.92
CA ALA A 18 -8.75 -1.97 -7.53
C ALA A 18 -10.22 -2.39 -7.68
N LEU A 19 -10.79 -2.20 -8.88
CA LEU A 19 -12.21 -2.48 -9.16
C LEU A 19 -12.58 -3.98 -9.16
N ARG A 20 -11.59 -4.86 -9.30
CA ARG A 20 -11.75 -6.32 -9.30
C ARG A 20 -10.72 -6.97 -8.40
N ALA A 21 -10.65 -6.50 -7.15
CA ALA A 21 -9.93 -7.20 -6.11
C ALA A 21 -10.74 -8.45 -5.72
N ASP A 22 -10.09 -9.61 -5.71
CA ASP A 22 -10.68 -10.82 -5.15
C ASP A 22 -10.77 -10.71 -3.62
N SER A 23 -11.27 -11.76 -2.97
CA SER A 23 -11.48 -11.78 -1.52
C SER A 23 -10.19 -11.70 -0.68
N SER A 24 -9.02 -11.57 -1.31
CA SER A 24 -7.71 -11.60 -0.64
C SER A 24 -7.22 -10.22 -0.15
N ASN A 25 -8.11 -9.25 0.02
CA ASN A 25 -7.77 -7.91 0.50
C ASN A 25 -6.65 -7.24 -0.33
N GLY A 26 -6.68 -7.43 -1.65
CA GLY A 26 -5.69 -6.85 -2.56
C GLY A 26 -4.28 -7.49 -2.49
N ALA A 27 -4.10 -8.61 -1.79
CA ALA A 27 -2.79 -9.28 -1.64
C ALA A 27 -2.05 -9.52 -2.98
N PRO A 28 -2.68 -9.93 -4.10
CA PRO A 28 -2.01 -10.06 -5.38
C PRO A 28 -1.37 -8.76 -5.89
N ILE A 29 -2.04 -7.62 -5.68
CA ILE A 29 -1.52 -6.31 -6.10
C ILE A 29 -0.33 -5.92 -5.23
N ILE A 30 -0.45 -6.10 -3.92
CA ILE A 30 0.61 -5.80 -2.94
C ILE A 30 1.85 -6.66 -3.21
N ASN A 31 1.67 -7.97 -3.38
CA ASN A 31 2.75 -8.92 -3.67
C ASN A 31 3.47 -8.55 -4.97
N ARG A 32 2.72 -8.15 -6.00
CA ARG A 32 3.32 -7.67 -7.26
C ARG A 32 4.16 -6.41 -7.03
N ILE A 33 3.62 -5.41 -6.31
CA ILE A 33 4.35 -4.17 -6.00
C ILE A 33 5.64 -4.48 -5.23
N ASN A 34 5.54 -5.28 -4.17
CA ASN A 34 6.70 -5.69 -3.37
C ASN A 34 7.73 -6.44 -4.22
N SER A 35 7.30 -7.35 -5.09
CA SER A 35 8.22 -8.09 -5.98
C SER A 35 9.00 -7.15 -6.91
N PHE A 36 8.35 -6.12 -7.44
CA PHE A 36 9.02 -5.11 -8.25
C PHE A 36 10.02 -4.28 -7.44
N ILE A 37 9.63 -3.80 -6.25
CA ILE A 37 10.54 -3.06 -5.37
C ILE A 37 11.73 -3.92 -4.94
N HIS A 38 11.51 -5.20 -4.61
CA HIS A 38 12.60 -6.11 -4.27
C HIS A 38 13.54 -6.36 -5.44
N LYS A 39 13.00 -6.50 -6.66
CA LYS A 39 13.82 -6.64 -7.86
C LYS A 39 14.65 -5.38 -8.11
N ASP A 40 14.03 -4.20 -8.11
CA ASP A 40 14.71 -2.92 -8.29
C ASP A 40 15.80 -2.71 -7.23
N ASN A 41 15.49 -3.00 -5.97
CA ASN A 41 16.46 -2.95 -4.87
C ASN A 41 17.61 -3.94 -5.02
N ARG A 42 17.50 -5.03 -5.78
CA ARG A 42 18.65 -5.92 -6.06
C ARG A 42 19.51 -5.40 -7.19
N GLU A 43 18.89 -4.80 -8.20
CA GLU A 43 19.55 -4.35 -9.43
C GLU A 43 20.14 -2.93 -9.28
N ASN A 44 19.54 -2.09 -8.43
CA ASN A 44 19.93 -0.72 -8.19
C ASN A 44 20.85 -0.60 -6.96
N ASN A 45 22.03 0.00 -7.17
CA ASN A 45 23.05 0.21 -6.14
C ASN A 45 23.09 1.63 -5.58
N LEU A 46 22.33 2.57 -6.13
CA LEU A 46 22.36 3.97 -5.72
C LEU A 46 21.56 4.22 -4.44
N PHE A 47 20.38 3.62 -4.34
CA PHE A 47 19.50 3.71 -3.17
C PHE A 47 18.59 2.49 -3.10
N LYS A 48 18.05 2.23 -1.91
CA LYS A 48 17.02 1.20 -1.70
C LYS A 48 15.68 1.88 -1.45
N LEU A 49 14.69 1.51 -2.26
CA LEU A 49 13.31 1.93 -2.10
C LEU A 49 12.62 1.09 -1.02
N SER A 50 11.71 1.72 -0.28
CA SER A 50 10.81 1.00 0.60
C SER A 50 9.47 1.71 0.60
N LEU A 51 8.39 0.94 0.64
CA LEU A 51 7.03 1.47 0.64
C LEU A 51 6.38 1.19 1.98
N SER A 52 5.37 1.99 2.32
CA SER A 52 4.37 1.66 3.33
C SER A 52 3.04 1.64 2.60
N ILE A 53 2.25 0.59 2.77
CA ILE A 53 1.01 0.38 2.00
C ILE A 53 -0.11 0.12 3.01
N GLY A 54 -1.12 0.98 2.99
CA GLY A 54 -2.38 0.76 3.70
C GLY A 54 -3.47 0.31 2.74
N VAL A 55 -4.41 -0.49 3.24
CA VAL A 55 -5.44 -1.12 2.41
C VAL A 55 -6.81 -0.97 3.07
N ALA A 56 -7.81 -0.65 2.25
CA ALA A 56 -9.20 -0.76 2.62
C ALA A 56 -9.93 -1.57 1.55
N ARG A 57 -10.94 -2.32 2.00
CA ARG A 57 -11.81 -3.08 1.13
C ARG A 57 -13.25 -2.67 1.37
N TYR A 58 -13.98 -2.55 0.26
CA TYR A 58 -15.41 -2.43 0.27
C TYR A 58 -16.03 -3.82 0.24
N GLU A 59 -16.88 -4.14 1.22
CA GLU A 59 -17.68 -5.37 1.17
C GLU A 59 -19.10 -5.08 0.65
N PRO A 60 -19.65 -5.96 -0.21
CA PRO A 60 -21.04 -5.83 -0.64
C PRO A 60 -22.00 -5.79 0.55
N GLY A 61 -22.92 -4.82 0.55
CA GLY A 61 -23.86 -4.61 1.64
C GLY A 61 -23.39 -3.59 2.68
N GLU A 62 -22.17 -3.07 2.57
CA GLU A 62 -21.71 -1.97 3.41
C GLU A 62 -22.14 -0.60 2.87
N THR A 63 -22.55 0.29 3.78
CA THR A 63 -22.84 1.70 3.48
C THR A 63 -21.61 2.58 3.68
N LYS A 64 -20.45 2.16 3.14
CA LYS A 64 -19.22 2.95 3.17
C LYS A 64 -19.12 3.81 1.93
N SER A 65 -18.82 5.10 2.11
CA SER A 65 -18.43 5.99 1.02
C SER A 65 -16.99 5.73 0.58
N ILE A 66 -16.60 6.29 -0.56
CA ILE A 66 -15.19 6.28 -1.01
C ILE A 66 -14.31 6.98 0.04
N GLN A 67 -14.80 8.07 0.64
CA GLN A 67 -14.09 8.81 1.67
C GLN A 67 -13.81 7.94 2.90
N ASP A 68 -14.77 7.11 3.32
CA ASP A 68 -14.57 6.18 4.44
C ASP A 68 -13.48 5.15 4.11
N LEU A 69 -13.48 4.60 2.89
CA LEU A 69 -12.46 3.65 2.45
C LEU A 69 -11.07 4.29 2.43
N VAL A 70 -10.95 5.53 1.95
CA VAL A 70 -9.69 6.28 1.96
C VAL A 70 -9.20 6.48 3.40
N GLN A 71 -10.07 6.86 4.33
CA GLN A 71 -9.69 7.02 5.74
C GLN A 71 -9.24 5.71 6.39
N ILE A 72 -9.91 4.59 6.08
CA ILE A 72 -9.51 3.27 6.59
C ILE A 72 -8.14 2.88 6.02
N ALA A 73 -7.92 3.08 4.72
CA ALA A 73 -6.64 2.78 4.08
C ALA A 73 -5.51 3.65 4.66
N ASP A 74 -5.76 4.93 4.92
CA ASP A 74 -4.79 5.85 5.52
C ASP A 74 -4.45 5.46 6.97
N LYS A 75 -5.46 5.07 7.77
CA LYS A 75 -5.22 4.56 9.12
C LYS A 75 -4.37 3.28 9.10
N SER A 76 -4.66 2.36 8.19
CA SER A 76 -3.87 1.14 7.98
C SER A 76 -2.42 1.47 7.54
N LEU A 77 -2.25 2.46 6.67
CA LEU A 77 -0.93 2.95 6.25
C LEU A 77 -0.14 3.52 7.44
N TYR A 78 -0.81 4.27 8.31
CA TYR A 78 -0.20 4.85 9.50
C TYR A 78 0.26 3.76 10.48
N GLU A 79 -0.52 2.69 10.65
CA GLU A 79 -0.12 1.51 11.44
C GLU A 79 1.16 0.87 10.89
N VAL A 80 1.22 0.62 9.58
CA VAL A 80 2.42 0.08 8.91
C VAL A 80 3.63 1.00 9.09
N LYS A 81 3.45 2.32 8.93
CA LYS A 81 4.52 3.31 9.16
C LYS A 81 5.04 3.23 10.59
N ARG A 82 4.14 3.20 11.59
CA ARG A 82 4.52 3.12 13.02
C ARG A 82 5.32 1.86 13.34
N GLU A 83 4.88 0.71 12.86
CA GLU A 83 5.59 -0.56 13.06
C GLU A 83 7.00 -0.51 12.46
N LYS A 84 7.11 0.01 11.24
CA LYS A 84 8.39 0.17 10.54
C LYS A 84 9.35 1.08 11.31
N TYR A 85 8.92 2.27 11.75
CA TYR A 85 9.77 3.16 12.53
C TYR A 85 10.15 2.56 13.89
N SER A 86 9.25 1.81 14.53
CA SER A 86 9.52 1.13 15.80
C SER A 86 10.60 0.05 15.62
N SER A 87 10.51 -0.76 14.56
CA SER A 87 11.52 -1.78 14.24
C SER A 87 12.90 -1.17 13.89
N MET A 88 12.91 -0.04 13.18
CA MET A 88 14.15 0.67 12.84
C MET A 88 14.84 1.26 14.07
N ASN A 89 14.07 1.73 15.05
CA ASN A 89 14.63 2.25 16.30
C ASN A 89 15.18 1.14 17.21
N GLN A 90 14.57 -0.06 17.19
CA GLN A 90 15.09 -1.22 17.92
C GLN A 90 16.37 -1.79 17.31
N SER A 91 16.50 -1.80 15.98
CA SER A 91 17.71 -2.30 15.30
C SER A 91 18.93 -1.37 15.41
N LYS A 92 18.79 -0.19 16.03
CA LYS A 92 19.87 0.78 16.27
C LYS A 92 20.40 0.75 17.71
N ASN A 93 19.77 -0.02 18.61
CA ASN A 93 20.23 -0.28 19.97
C ASN A 93 20.85 -1.67 20.07
#